data_AF-A0A124FPZ1-F1
#
_entry.id   AF-A0A124FPZ1-F1
#
_cell.length_a   1.000
_cell.length_b   1.000
_cell.length_c   1.000
_cell.angle_alpha   90.00
_cell.angle_beta   90.00
_cell.angle_gamma   90.00
#
_symmetry.space_group_name_H-M   'P 1'
#
loop_
_entity.id
_entity.type
_entity.pdbx_description
1 polymer ?
#
loop_
_entity_poly.entity_id
_entity_poly.type
_entity_poly.pdbx_seq_one_letter_code
_entity_poly.pdbx_strand_id
1 'polypeptide(L)'
;MEDEKDAVCWQDGGVNPSHETPTLIKAAHEREHKHDIEHYLDEIKKWEYCYCANCRQMRFSTELEATENGIRCAKCKSYNLEAPGWVVCPYHKDSLVKCARAGKGIVKLKHEAECRDHCHFRVTKEK
;
A
#
# COMPACT_ATOMS: atom_id res chain seq x y z
N MET A 1 -17.00 75.07 -22.27
CA MET A 1 -17.60 74.48 -21.05
C MET A 1 -16.67 73.36 -20.63
N GLU A 2 -15.42 73.65 -20.29
CA GLU A 2 -14.93 74.57 -19.25
C GLU A 2 -15.40 74.16 -17.85
N ASP A 3 -14.38 73.85 -17.05
CA ASP A 3 -14.25 73.90 -15.59
C ASP A 3 -14.92 72.78 -14.77
N GLU A 4 -14.17 71.86 -14.16
CA GLU A 4 -13.20 72.03 -13.06
C GLU A 4 -13.89 72.43 -11.74
N LYS A 5 -13.87 71.49 -10.77
CA LYS A 5 -13.49 71.77 -9.37
C LYS A 5 -13.42 70.50 -8.52
N ASP A 6 -12.18 70.17 -8.19
CA ASP A 6 -11.64 69.82 -6.87
C ASP A 6 -12.61 69.45 -5.74
N ALA A 7 -12.29 68.36 -5.03
CA ALA A 7 -11.62 68.49 -3.72
C ALA A 7 -11.46 67.14 -2.97
N VAL A 8 -10.21 66.89 -2.55
CA VAL A 8 -9.79 66.38 -1.23
C VAL A 8 -9.88 64.85 -1.02
N CYS A 9 -8.78 64.08 -1.05
CA CYS A 9 -7.71 63.92 -0.01
C CYS A 9 -8.17 63.02 1.18
N TRP A 10 -7.49 61.99 1.73
CA TRP A 10 -6.12 61.46 1.80
C TRP A 10 -6.17 59.93 2.15
N GLN A 11 -5.21 59.09 1.70
CA GLN A 11 -4.09 58.44 2.44
C GLN A 11 -4.55 57.64 3.70
N ASP A 12 -4.18 56.38 3.93
CA ASP A 12 -2.88 55.72 4.07
C ASP A 12 -3.11 54.19 3.93
N GLY A 13 -2.19 53.32 3.55
CA GLY A 13 -0.74 53.36 3.39
C GLY A 13 -0.27 51.91 3.15
N GLY A 14 0.98 51.73 2.74
CA GLY A 14 1.63 50.41 2.74
C GLY A 14 2.46 50.07 1.51
N VAL A 15 3.65 50.66 1.49
CA VAL A 15 4.86 50.36 0.72
C VAL A 15 5.06 48.92 0.21
N ASN A 16 5.54 48.80 -1.05
CA ASN A 16 6.17 47.61 -1.63
C ASN A 16 7.44 47.21 -0.85
N PRO A 17 7.86 45.94 -0.93
CA PRO A 17 9.07 45.70 -1.74
C PRO A 17 9.08 44.36 -2.50
N SER A 18 9.61 44.41 -3.72
CA SER A 18 10.08 43.25 -4.48
C SER A 18 10.93 42.32 -3.61
N HIS A 19 10.58 41.04 -3.55
CA HIS A 19 11.51 39.99 -3.14
C HIS A 19 11.30 38.74 -4.01
N GLU A 20 12.36 38.40 -4.71
CA GLU A 20 12.60 37.17 -5.43
C GLU A 20 12.32 35.97 -4.51
N THR A 21 11.58 34.97 -4.99
CA THR A 21 11.37 33.71 -4.28
C THR A 21 12.21 32.61 -4.93
N PRO A 22 13.34 32.20 -4.31
CA PRO A 22 14.00 30.96 -4.64
C PRO A 22 13.41 29.84 -3.76
N THR A 23 12.54 29.01 -4.33
CA THR A 23 12.00 27.83 -3.63
C THR A 23 12.15 26.57 -4.48
N LEU A 24 13.42 26.16 -4.58
CA LEU A 24 13.98 24.84 -4.21
C LEU A 24 13.04 23.80 -3.56
N ILE A 25 11.85 23.51 -4.12
CA ILE A 25 11.00 22.41 -3.65
C ILE A 25 10.32 21.73 -4.85
N LYS A 26 11.07 20.96 -5.64
CA LYS A 26 10.54 19.88 -6.50
C LYS A 26 11.60 18.79 -6.74
N ALA A 27 12.26 18.35 -5.68
CA ALA A 27 13.18 17.20 -5.73
C ALA A 27 13.07 16.31 -4.47
N ALA A 28 11.87 16.20 -3.91
CA ALA A 28 11.59 15.34 -2.76
C ALA A 28 10.50 14.32 -3.12
N HIS A 29 10.80 13.43 -4.06
CA HIS A 29 10.08 12.19 -4.38
C HIS A 29 10.95 11.59 -5.50
N GLU A 30 11.71 10.52 -5.39
CA GLU A 30 11.62 9.32 -4.56
C GLU A 30 13.01 8.94 -4.08
N ARG A 31 13.19 8.77 -2.77
CA ARG A 31 14.31 7.94 -2.28
C ARG A 31 13.84 6.50 -2.42
N GLU A 32 14.12 5.88 -3.57
CA GLU A 32 13.99 4.44 -3.73
C GLU A 32 14.86 3.78 -2.65
N HIS A 33 14.22 3.30 -1.58
CA HIS A 33 14.85 2.45 -0.60
C HIS A 33 15.16 1.13 -1.31
N LYS A 34 16.37 1.05 -1.89
CA LYS A 34 16.87 -0.16 -2.53
C LYS A 34 17.15 -1.17 -1.41
N HIS A 35 16.15 -2.00 -1.12
CA HIS A 35 16.33 -3.13 -0.21
C HIS A 35 17.27 -4.15 -0.87
N ASP A 36 18.11 -4.78 -0.08
CA ASP A 36 18.99 -5.85 -0.51
C ASP A 36 18.21 -7.16 -0.72
N ILE A 37 18.79 -8.07 -1.50
CA ILE A 37 18.18 -9.38 -1.76
C ILE A 37 17.97 -10.16 -0.45
N GLU A 38 18.85 -9.97 0.53
CA GLU A 38 18.75 -10.59 1.86
C GLU A 38 17.48 -10.16 2.60
N HIS A 39 17.12 -8.87 2.56
CA HIS A 39 15.86 -8.38 3.11
C HIS A 39 14.65 -9.10 2.52
N TYR A 40 14.59 -9.25 1.19
CA TYR A 40 13.49 -9.93 0.53
C TYR A 40 13.46 -11.44 0.82
N LEU A 41 14.61 -12.08 0.99
CA LEU A 41 14.67 -13.48 1.44
C LEU A 41 14.11 -13.65 2.85
N ASP A 42 14.40 -12.72 3.76
CA ASP A 42 13.84 -12.75 5.11
C ASP A 42 12.34 -12.41 5.13
N GLU A 43 11.88 -11.51 4.27
CA GLU A 43 10.44 -11.28 4.08
C GLU A 43 9.72 -12.54 3.57
N ILE A 44 10.28 -13.26 2.59
CA ILE A 44 9.72 -14.52 2.10
C ILE A 44 9.59 -15.55 3.24
N LYS A 45 10.61 -15.66 4.11
CA LYS A 45 10.54 -16.54 5.30
C LYS A 45 9.44 -16.09 6.26
N LYS A 46 9.33 -14.79 6.53
CA LYS A 46 8.29 -14.22 7.41
C LYS A 46 6.88 -14.43 6.85
N TRP A 47 6.71 -14.31 5.54
CA TRP A 47 5.41 -14.49 4.90
C TRP A 47 4.97 -15.96 4.96
N GLU A 48 5.89 -16.91 4.77
CA GLU A 48 5.65 -18.37 4.64
C GLU A 48 4.82 -18.73 3.38
N TYR A 49 3.80 -17.93 3.07
CA TYR A 49 2.99 -17.98 1.86
C TYR A 49 2.42 -16.61 1.55
N CYS A 50 1.98 -16.39 0.32
CA CYS A 50 1.27 -15.19 -0.13
C CYS A 50 0.21 -15.56 -1.17
N TYR A 51 -0.65 -14.61 -1.55
CA TYR A 51 -1.56 -14.79 -2.68
C TYR A 51 -0.98 -14.15 -3.93
N CYS A 52 -0.92 -14.89 -5.05
CA CYS A 52 -0.52 -14.34 -6.33
C CYS A 52 -1.77 -13.99 -7.16
N ALA A 53 -2.00 -12.71 -7.41
CA ALA A 53 -3.19 -12.25 -8.12
C ALA A 53 -3.21 -12.70 -9.59
N ASN A 54 -2.04 -12.82 -10.22
CA ASN A 54 -1.93 -13.31 -11.59
C ASN A 54 -2.21 -14.81 -11.70
N CYS A 55 -1.75 -15.61 -10.72
CA CYS A 55 -2.04 -17.04 -10.67
C CYS A 55 -3.39 -17.38 -10.00
N ARG A 56 -4.05 -16.37 -9.40
CA ARG A 56 -5.26 -16.46 -8.58
C ARG A 56 -5.23 -17.56 -7.52
N GLN A 57 -4.06 -17.79 -6.92
CA GLN A 57 -3.87 -18.87 -5.95
C GLN A 57 -2.76 -18.53 -4.95
N MET A 58 -2.74 -19.26 -3.83
CA MET A 58 -1.66 -19.16 -2.84
C MET A 58 -0.34 -19.69 -3.40
N ARG A 59 0.76 -19.06 -3.00
CA ARG A 59 2.14 -19.45 -3.27
C ARG A 59 2.91 -19.55 -1.97
N PHE A 60 3.57 -20.67 -1.76
CA PHE A 60 4.44 -20.85 -0.59
C PHE A 60 5.78 -20.15 -0.80
N SER A 61 6.52 -19.94 0.28
CA SER A 61 7.86 -19.36 0.26
C SER A 61 8.79 -20.04 -0.75
N THR A 62 8.68 -21.36 -0.93
CA THR A 62 9.41 -22.14 -1.93
C THR A 62 9.03 -21.85 -3.38
N GLU A 63 7.90 -21.19 -3.61
CA GLU A 63 7.40 -20.75 -4.92
C GLU A 63 7.58 -19.23 -5.13
N LEU A 64 8.33 -18.57 -4.25
CA LEU A 64 8.70 -17.16 -4.33
C LEU A 64 10.18 -17.00 -4.64
N GLU A 65 10.51 -15.90 -5.30
CA GLU A 65 11.87 -15.56 -5.71
C GLU A 65 12.17 -14.14 -5.29
N ALA A 66 13.23 -13.95 -4.51
CA ALA A 66 13.78 -12.63 -4.19
C ALA A 66 14.62 -12.15 -5.38
N THR A 67 14.37 -10.92 -5.81
CA THR A 67 15.14 -10.25 -6.88
C THR A 67 15.57 -8.87 -6.40
N GLU A 68 16.45 -8.21 -7.15
CA GLU A 68 16.86 -6.83 -6.86
C GLU A 68 15.69 -5.83 -6.82
N ASN A 69 14.57 -6.16 -7.46
CA ASN A 69 13.38 -5.31 -7.53
C ASN A 69 12.29 -5.70 -6.51
N GLY A 70 12.51 -6.75 -5.71
CA GLY A 70 11.52 -7.28 -4.77
C GLY A 70 11.20 -8.75 -4.93
N ILE A 71 10.14 -9.17 -4.23
CA ILE A 71 9.65 -10.55 -4.22
C ILE A 71 8.72 -10.76 -5.40
N ARG A 72 8.95 -11.81 -6.19
CA ARG A 72 8.07 -12.22 -7.29
C ARG A 72 7.65 -13.67 -7.19
N CYS A 73 6.55 -14.00 -7.87
CA CYS A 73 6.13 -15.39 -8.04
C CYS A 73 7.11 -16.11 -8.97
N ALA A 74 7.70 -17.22 -8.52
CA ALA A 74 8.64 -17.99 -9.35
C ALA A 74 7.98 -18.57 -10.61
N LYS A 75 6.66 -18.86 -10.58
CA LYS A 75 5.90 -19.45 -11.70
C LYS A 75 5.50 -18.46 -12.78
N CYS A 76 4.93 -17.31 -12.42
CA CYS A 76 4.44 -16.32 -13.40
C CYS A 76 5.33 -15.09 -13.54
N LYS A 77 6.42 -15.00 -12.76
CA LYS A 77 7.37 -13.87 -12.71
C LYS A 77 6.76 -12.51 -12.38
N SER A 78 5.51 -12.49 -11.93
CA SER A 78 4.82 -11.28 -11.50
C SER A 78 5.18 -10.88 -10.08
N TYR A 79 5.27 -9.58 -9.87
CA TYR A 79 5.38 -8.93 -8.54
C TYR A 79 4.02 -8.64 -7.92
N ASN A 80 2.92 -9.00 -8.60
CA ASN A 80 1.55 -8.81 -8.11
C ASN A 80 1.20 -9.88 -7.05
N LEU A 81 1.86 -9.75 -5.90
CA LEU A 81 1.71 -10.59 -4.73
C LEU A 81 1.03 -9.81 -3.63
N GLU A 82 0.08 -10.45 -2.97
CA GLU A 82 -0.55 -9.93 -1.76
C GLU A 82 0.06 -10.65 -0.56
N ALA A 83 0.73 -9.88 0.30
CA ALA A 83 1.32 -10.37 1.52
C ALA A 83 0.23 -10.95 2.45
N PRO A 84 0.55 -12.01 3.21
CA PRO A 84 -0.37 -12.53 4.20
C PRO A 84 -0.51 -11.54 5.37
N GLY A 85 -1.62 -11.60 6.09
CA GLY A 85 -1.86 -10.78 7.26
C GLY A 85 -2.67 -11.51 8.33
N TRP A 86 -2.42 -11.18 9.58
CA TRP A 86 -3.16 -11.72 10.72
C TRP A 86 -4.52 -11.05 10.83
N VAL A 87 -5.58 -11.85 10.81
CA VAL A 87 -6.96 -11.37 10.89
C VAL A 87 -7.78 -12.26 11.82
N VAL A 88 -8.86 -11.71 12.39
CA VAL A 88 -9.82 -12.51 13.17
C VAL A 88 -10.64 -13.34 12.20
N CYS A 89 -10.63 -14.66 12.37
CA CYS A 89 -11.42 -15.55 11.53
C CYS A 89 -12.92 -15.37 11.87
N PRO A 90 -13.81 -15.11 10.90
CA PRO A 90 -15.23 -15.02 11.19
C PRO A 90 -15.85 -16.34 11.67
N TYR A 91 -15.25 -17.49 11.29
CA TYR A 91 -15.67 -18.82 11.72
C TYR A 91 -15.09 -19.24 13.08
N HIS A 92 -13.92 -18.70 13.45
CA HIS A 92 -13.27 -18.94 14.75
C HIS A 92 -13.05 -17.58 15.43
N LYS A 93 -14.14 -17.05 16.01
CA LYS A 93 -14.21 -15.67 16.53
C LYS A 93 -13.15 -15.35 17.59
N ASP A 94 -12.61 -16.36 18.26
CA ASP A 94 -11.58 -16.23 19.30
C ASP A 94 -10.16 -16.54 18.78
N SER A 95 -9.96 -16.66 17.47
CA SER A 95 -8.69 -17.06 16.87
C SER A 95 -8.20 -16.08 15.81
N LEU A 96 -6.96 -15.61 15.99
CA LEU A 96 -6.22 -14.90 14.95
C LEU A 96 -5.62 -15.90 13.97
N VAL A 97 -5.86 -15.67 12.69
CA VAL A 97 -5.41 -16.51 11.60
C VAL A 97 -4.58 -15.71 10.62
N LYS A 98 -3.49 -16.29 10.12
CA LYS A 98 -2.71 -15.67 9.04
C LYS A 98 -3.43 -15.94 7.71
N CYS A 99 -4.03 -14.91 7.12
CA CYS A 99 -4.78 -15.00 5.86
C CYS A 99 -3.88 -14.57 4.69
N ALA A 100 -3.86 -15.34 3.59
CA ALA A 100 -3.01 -15.07 2.42
C ALA A 100 -3.31 -13.73 1.73
N ARG A 101 -4.51 -13.16 1.93
CA ARG A 101 -4.90 -11.84 1.43
C ARG A 101 -5.16 -10.82 2.55
N ALA A 102 -4.62 -11.06 3.74
CA ALA A 102 -4.78 -10.19 4.91
C ALA A 102 -6.26 -9.82 5.21
N GLY A 103 -7.19 -10.78 5.05
CA GLY A 103 -8.62 -10.58 5.28
C GLY A 103 -9.39 -9.89 4.15
N LYS A 104 -8.73 -9.50 3.05
CA LYS A 104 -9.46 -9.11 1.84
C LYS A 104 -10.29 -10.32 1.37
N GLY A 105 -11.55 -10.04 1.04
CA GLY A 105 -12.53 -11.09 0.70
C GLY A 105 -13.41 -11.52 1.88
N ILE A 106 -13.12 -11.08 3.11
CA ILE A 106 -14.08 -11.20 4.22
C ILE A 106 -15.21 -10.20 4.00
N VAL A 107 -16.42 -10.70 3.79
CA VAL A 107 -17.64 -9.92 3.59
C VAL A 107 -18.59 -10.13 4.76
N LYS A 108 -19.24 -9.05 5.21
CA LYS A 108 -20.33 -9.14 6.18
C LYS A 108 -21.64 -9.40 5.43
N LEU A 109 -22.27 -10.53 5.72
CA LEU A 109 -23.63 -10.86 5.32
C LEU A 109 -24.61 -10.38 6.41
N LYS A 110 -25.93 -10.48 6.13
CA LYS A 110 -26.98 -10.02 7.08
C LYS A 110 -26.92 -10.71 8.45
N HIS A 111 -26.46 -11.96 8.50
CA HIS A 111 -26.46 -12.76 9.73
C HIS A 111 -25.10 -13.38 10.08
N GLU A 112 -24.09 -13.24 9.20
CA GLU A 112 -22.77 -13.84 9.40
C GLU A 112 -21.68 -13.08 8.63
N ALA A 113 -20.42 -13.48 8.79
CA ALA A 113 -19.31 -13.01 7.96
C ALA A 113 -18.68 -14.20 7.25
N GLU A 114 -18.38 -14.06 5.97
CA GLU A 114 -17.87 -15.12 5.11
C GLU A 114 -16.58 -14.66 4.41
N CYS A 115 -15.63 -15.56 4.22
CA CYS A 115 -14.46 -15.31 3.38
C CYS A 115 -14.68 -15.90 1.99
N ARG A 116 -14.93 -15.03 0.99
CA ARG A 116 -15.20 -15.43 -0.40
C ARG A 116 -14.05 -16.17 -1.07
N ASP A 117 -12.84 -15.92 -0.62
CA ASP A 117 -11.64 -16.55 -1.17
C ASP A 117 -11.43 -17.96 -0.63
N HIS A 118 -12.40 -18.49 0.16
CA HIS A 118 -12.36 -19.81 0.77
C HIS A 118 -10.96 -20.08 1.29
N CYS A 119 -10.51 -19.25 2.24
CA CYS A 119 -9.23 -19.39 2.92
C CYS A 119 -9.23 -20.70 3.73
N HIS A 120 -9.33 -21.82 3.04
CA HIS A 120 -9.01 -23.13 3.52
C HIS A 120 -7.50 -23.08 3.69
N PHE A 121 -7.09 -22.99 4.95
CA PHE A 121 -5.86 -23.68 5.33
C PHE A 121 -5.90 -25.01 4.62
N ARG A 122 -4.94 -25.27 3.73
CA ARG A 122 -4.71 -26.65 3.35
C ARG A 122 -4.33 -27.33 4.65
N VAL A 123 -5.30 -28.00 5.27
CA VAL A 123 -5.05 -29.05 6.24
C VAL A 123 -4.00 -29.90 5.54
N THR A 124 -2.78 -29.91 6.09
CA THR A 124 -1.79 -30.90 5.73
C THR A 124 -2.56 -32.21 5.72
N LYS A 125 -2.68 -32.87 4.56
CA LYS A 125 -3.20 -34.23 4.53
C LYS A 125 -2.27 -34.99 5.48
N GLU A 126 -2.77 -35.29 6.68
CA GLU A 126 -2.07 -36.22 7.54
C GLU A 126 -1.99 -37.53 6.76
N LYS A 127 -0.76 -38.03 6.68
CA LYS A 127 -0.23 -39.20 5.97
C LYS A 127 -1.22 -40.14 5.30
#